data_AF-A0A3D3G3G2-F1
#
_entry.id   AF-A0A3D3G3G2-F1
#
_cell.length_a   1.000
_cell.length_b   1.000
_cell.length_c   1.000
_cell.angle_alpha   90.00
_cell.angle_beta   90.00
_cell.angle_gamma   90.00
#
_symmetry.space_group_name_H-M   'P 1'
#
loop_
_entity.id
_entity.type
_entity.pdbx_description
1 polymer ?
#
loop_
_entity_poly.entity_id
_entity_poly.type
_entity_poly.pdbx_seq_one_letter_code
_entity_poly.pdbx_strand_id
1 'polypeptide(L)'
;MNDAVKYFQKNGLQRSKELVEMGFGFCSLEDGLSFHTDQLKQLVKSHELVASWGGLADAKVAVKVSRHKKYLKRAIADVESCMEVKSDS
;
A
#
# COMPACT_ATOMS: atom_id res chain seq x y z
N MET A 1 -2.03 -8.71 10.24
CA MET A 1 -1.44 -7.63 9.43
C MET A 1 -0.32 -8.20 8.58
N ASN A 2 -0.31 -7.97 7.26
CA ASN A 2 0.69 -8.50 6.33
C ASN A 2 2.06 -7.84 6.59
N ASP A 3 3.15 -8.59 6.56
CA ASP A 3 4.50 -8.06 6.76
C ASP A 3 4.90 -7.02 5.71
N ALA A 4 4.38 -7.09 4.49
CA ALA A 4 4.54 -6.03 3.49
C ALA A 4 3.88 -4.71 3.94
N VAL A 5 2.74 -4.77 4.65
CA VAL A 5 2.07 -3.59 5.22
C VAL A 5 2.90 -3.03 6.38
N LYS A 6 3.41 -3.88 7.27
CA LYS A 6 4.31 -3.44 8.35
C LYS A 6 5.57 -2.78 7.81
N TYR A 7 6.16 -3.36 6.77
CA TYR A 7 7.32 -2.78 6.08
C TYR A 7 6.97 -1.40 5.51
N PHE A 8 5.84 -1.29 4.81
CA PHE A 8 5.39 -0.02 4.23
C PHE A 8 5.14 1.03 5.32
N GLN A 9 4.47 0.67 6.41
CA GLN A 9 4.22 1.55 7.55
C GLN A 9 5.53 2.06 8.17
N LYS A 10 6.53 1.19 8.32
CA LYS A 10 7.84 1.52 8.90
C LYS A 10 8.71 2.39 7.99
N ASN A 11 8.70 2.13 6.68
CA ASN A 11 9.69 2.70 5.74
C ASN A 11 9.10 3.74 4.78
N GLY A 12 7.78 3.80 4.66
CA GLY A 12 7.06 4.71 3.77
C GLY A 12 7.08 4.32 2.29
N LEU A 13 6.39 5.13 1.49
CA LEU A 13 6.16 4.89 0.07
C LEU A 13 7.46 4.90 -0.75
N GLN A 14 8.33 5.89 -0.54
CA GLN A 14 9.56 6.04 -1.33
C GLN A 14 10.46 4.81 -1.20
N ARG A 15 10.72 4.36 0.03
CA ARG A 15 11.55 3.19 0.28
C ARG A 15 10.91 1.90 -0.25
N SER A 16 9.58 1.82 -0.20
CA SER A 16 8.84 0.71 -0.78
C SER A 16 8.98 0.63 -2.30
N LYS A 17 9.03 1.77 -3.00
CA LYS A 17 9.30 1.82 -4.44
C LYS A 17 10.69 1.29 -4.77
N GLU A 18 11.70 1.78 -4.07
CA GLU A 18 13.09 1.34 -4.25
C GLU A 18 13.23 -0.17 -4.08
N LEU A 19 12.59 -0.76 -3.05
CA LEU A 19 12.64 -2.20 -2.83
C LEU A 19 11.96 -3.01 -3.94
N VAL A 20 10.86 -2.50 -4.48
CA VAL A 20 10.16 -3.11 -5.62
C VAL A 20 11.00 -3.03 -6.91
N GLU A 21 11.68 -1.90 -7.14
CA GLU A 21 12.52 -1.66 -8.33
C GLU A 21 13.75 -2.56 -8.37
N MET A 22 14.31 -2.94 -7.21
CA MET A 22 15.41 -3.90 -7.15
C MET A 22 15.03 -5.31 -7.65
N GLY A 23 13.74 -5.59 -7.88
CA GLY A 23 13.30 -6.77 -8.63
C GLY A 23 13.43 -8.11 -7.88
N PHE A 24 13.54 -8.07 -6.54
CA PHE A 24 13.58 -9.29 -5.73
C PHE A 24 12.26 -10.04 -5.80
N GLY A 25 12.27 -11.36 -5.60
CA GLY A 25 11.06 -12.18 -5.53
C GLY A 25 10.50 -12.24 -4.11
N PHE A 26 11.10 -13.08 -3.28
CA PHE A 26 10.81 -13.16 -1.85
C PHE A 26 11.85 -12.38 -1.06
N CYS A 27 11.39 -11.59 -0.09
CA CYS A 27 12.24 -10.84 0.83
C CYS A 27 12.10 -11.39 2.25
N SER A 28 13.23 -11.61 2.91
CA SER A 28 13.32 -11.82 4.34
C SER A 28 14.29 -10.78 4.89
N LEU A 29 13.80 -9.93 5.78
CA LEU A 29 14.53 -8.79 6.32
C LEU A 29 15.06 -9.11 7.72
N GLU A 30 16.10 -8.39 8.14
CA GLU A 30 16.76 -8.60 9.44
C GLU A 30 15.83 -8.36 10.65
N ASP A 31 14.77 -7.58 10.47
CA ASP A 31 13.75 -7.32 11.49
C ASP A 31 12.65 -8.41 11.56
N GLY A 32 12.87 -9.54 10.90
CA GLY A 32 11.98 -10.69 10.90
C GLY A 32 10.77 -10.55 9.97
N LEU A 33 10.67 -9.45 9.20
CA LEU A 33 9.62 -9.30 8.20
C LEU A 33 9.91 -10.20 6.99
N SER A 34 8.87 -10.90 6.53
CA SER A 34 8.99 -11.76 5.35
C SER A 34 7.79 -11.60 4.42
N PHE A 35 8.04 -11.28 3.15
CA PHE A 35 6.98 -11.05 2.18
C PHE A 35 7.48 -11.22 0.74
N HIS A 36 6.56 -11.50 -0.17
CA HIS A 36 6.84 -11.41 -1.60
C HIS A 36 6.80 -9.94 -2.03
N THR A 37 7.76 -9.50 -2.83
CA THR A 37 7.79 -8.14 -3.37
C THR A 37 6.54 -7.80 -4.16
N ASP A 38 5.84 -8.78 -4.75
CA ASP A 38 4.54 -8.59 -5.40
C ASP A 38 3.49 -7.99 -4.44
N GLN A 39 3.54 -8.36 -3.16
CA GLN A 39 2.66 -7.80 -2.13
C GLN A 39 2.99 -6.32 -1.92
N LEU A 40 4.27 -5.96 -1.83
CA LEU A 40 4.71 -4.57 -1.68
C LEU A 40 4.43 -3.74 -2.95
N LYS A 41 4.64 -4.34 -4.13
CA LYS A 41 4.33 -3.76 -5.44
C LYS A 41 2.84 -3.45 -5.59
N GLN A 42 1.97 -4.30 -5.06
CA GLN A 42 0.53 -4.01 -5.01
C GLN A 42 0.26 -2.77 -4.15
N LEU A 43 0.86 -2.66 -2.96
CA LEU A 43 0.68 -1.49 -2.08
C LEU A 43 1.15 -0.20 -2.76
N VAL A 44 2.33 -0.22 -3.37
CA VAL A 44 2.86 0.92 -4.15
C VAL A 44 1.88 1.35 -5.24
N LYS A 45 1.39 0.40 -6.05
CA LYS A 45 0.40 0.69 -7.11
C LYS A 45 -0.91 1.25 -6.56
N SER A 46 -1.36 0.75 -5.41
CA SER A 46 -2.57 1.24 -4.74
C SER A 46 -2.41 2.70 -4.28
N HIS A 47 -1.25 3.06 -3.73
CA HIS A 47 -0.94 4.45 -3.37
C HIS A 47 -0.87 5.38 -4.58
N GLU A 48 -0.23 4.96 -5.67
CA GLU A 48 -0.14 5.75 -6.90
C GLU A 48 -1.50 5.95 -7.57
N LEU A 49 -2.32 4.89 -7.60
CA LEU A 49 -3.68 4.97 -8.10
C LEU A 49 -4.51 5.92 -7.25
N VAL A 50 -4.50 5.80 -5.92
CA VAL A 50 -5.25 6.72 -5.05
C VAL A 50 -4.79 8.17 -5.24
N ALA A 51 -3.48 8.41 -5.41
CA ALA A 51 -2.95 9.73 -5.73
C ALA A 51 -3.47 10.26 -7.08
N SER A 52 -3.58 9.43 -8.11
CA SER A 52 -4.12 9.84 -9.42
C SER A 52 -5.61 10.23 -9.37
N TRP A 53 -6.33 9.85 -8.31
CA TRP A 53 -7.72 10.23 -8.05
C TRP A 53 -7.86 11.51 -7.21
N GLY A 54 -6.77 12.21 -6.88
CA GLY A 54 -6.78 13.38 -5.98
C GLY A 54 -6.48 13.04 -4.52
N GLY A 55 -6.13 11.78 -4.23
CA GLY A 55 -5.85 11.29 -2.89
C GLY A 55 -7.01 10.50 -2.26
N LEU A 56 -6.83 10.09 -1.01
CA LEU A 56 -7.71 9.12 -0.35
C LEU A 56 -9.15 9.62 -0.20
N ALA A 57 -9.34 10.91 0.13
CA ALA A 57 -10.67 11.50 0.28
C ALA A 57 -11.46 11.48 -1.04
N ASP A 58 -10.83 11.94 -2.12
CA ASP A 58 -11.46 12.00 -3.45
C ASP A 58 -11.69 10.61 -4.04
N ALA A 59 -10.74 9.68 -3.85
CA ALA A 59 -10.91 8.28 -4.22
C ALA A 59 -12.14 7.65 -3.52
N LYS A 60 -12.34 7.94 -2.23
CA LYS A 60 -13.52 7.49 -1.46
C LYS A 60 -14.83 8.08 -1.97
N VAL A 61 -14.84 9.33 -2.42
CA VAL A 61 -16.01 9.95 -3.07
C VAL A 61 -16.27 9.27 -4.42
N ALA A 62 -15.23 9.07 -5.22
CA ALA A 62 -15.30 8.47 -6.56
C ALA A 62 -15.91 7.05 -6.55
N VAL A 63 -15.62 6.22 -5.54
CA VAL A 63 -16.23 4.88 -5.42
C VAL A 63 -17.68 4.88 -4.96
N LYS A 64 -18.16 5.96 -4.34
CA LYS A 64 -19.58 6.11 -3.95
C LYS A 64 -20.45 6.50 -5.15
N VAL A 65 -19.92 7.34 -6.04
CA VAL A 65 -20.65 7.83 -7.22
C VAL A 65 -20.57 6.92 -8.44
N SER A 66 -19.62 5.97 -8.47
CA SER A 66 -19.44 5.05 -9.59
C SER A 66 -19.60 3.58 -9.19
N ARG A 67 -20.50 2.86 -9.85
CA ARG A 67 -20.87 1.47 -9.51
C ARG A 67 -19.78 0.41 -9.78
N HIS A 68 -18.73 0.74 -10.56
CA HIS A 68 -17.84 -0.27 -11.15
C HIS A 68 -16.33 -0.02 -10.99
N LYS A 69 -15.86 0.36 -9.79
CA LYS A 69 -14.41 0.50 -9.52
C LYS A 69 -13.91 -0.46 -8.44
N LYS A 70 -14.02 -1.78 -8.70
CA LYS A 70 -13.49 -2.82 -7.79
C LYS A 70 -11.99 -2.61 -7.49
N TYR A 71 -11.21 -2.24 -8.51
CA TYR A 71 -9.78 -1.93 -8.37
C TYR A 71 -9.53 -0.74 -7.43
N LEU A 72 -10.35 0.32 -7.51
CA LEU A 72 -10.21 1.49 -6.65
C LEU A 72 -10.60 1.19 -5.20
N LYS A 73 -11.64 0.37 -4.98
CA LYS A 73 -12.00 -0.10 -3.63
C LYS A 73 -10.85 -0.87 -2.98
N ARG A 74 -10.18 -1.74 -3.74
CA ARG A 74 -9.00 -2.46 -3.26
C ARG A 74 -7.85 -1.50 -2.94
N ALA A 75 -7.58 -0.54 -3.82
CA ALA A 75 -6.52 0.43 -3.59
C ALA A 75 -6.76 1.31 -2.36
N ILE A 76 -8.00 1.72 -2.11
CA ILE A 76 -8.38 2.43 -0.89
C ILE A 76 -8.10 1.59 0.36
N ALA A 77 -8.52 0.32 0.37
CA ALA A 77 -8.30 -0.57 1.52
C ALA A 77 -6.81 -0.84 1.79
N ASP A 78 -6.00 -0.97 0.73
CA ASP A 78 -4.55 -1.11 0.85
C ASP A 78 -3.91 0.14 1.46
N VAL A 79 -4.30 1.34 1.00
CA VAL A 79 -3.82 2.62 1.56
C VAL A 79 -4.23 2.79 3.02
N GLU A 80 -5.49 2.49 3.36
CA GLU A 80 -5.98 2.56 4.75
C GLU A 80 -5.18 1.62 5.67
N SER A 81 -4.92 0.40 5.22
CA SER A 81 -4.09 -0.56 5.97
C SER A 81 -2.68 -0.03 6.23
N CYS A 82 -2.11 0.74 5.30
CA CYS A 82 -0.79 1.36 5.45
C CYS A 82 -0.80 2.62 6.34
N MET A 83 -1.97 3.20 6.62
CA MET A 83 -2.15 4.37 7.49
C MET A 83 -2.59 4.00 8.91
N GLU A 84 -3.07 2.78 9.14
CA GLU A 84 -3.39 2.24 10.47
C GLU A 84 -2.12 2.01 11.31
N VAL A 85 -1.49 3.10 11.71
CA VAL A 85 -0.60 3.14 12.87
C VAL A 85 -1.25 4.12 13.82
N LYS A 86 -2.19 3.62 14.64
CA LYS A 86 -2.51 4.35 15.87
C LYS A 86 -1.24 4.35 16.69
N SER A 87 -0.69 5.54 16.91
CA SER A 87 0.28 5.81 17.93
C SER A 87 -0.20 5.15 19.23
N ASP A 88 0.46 4.08 19.67
CA ASP A 88 0.59 3.87 21.10
C ASP A 88 1.54 4.97 21.57
N SER A 89 0.95 6.02 22.15
CA SER A 89 1.63 7.07 22.93
C SER A 89 1.15 6.95 24.37
#